data_AF-A0A942NFD9-F1
#
_entry.id   AF-A0A942NFD9-F1
#
_cell.length_a   1.000
_cell.length_b   1.000
_cell.length_c   1.000
_cell.angle_alpha   90.00
_cell.angle_beta   90.00
_cell.angle_gamma   90.00
#
_symmetry.space_group_name_H-M   'P 1'
#
loop_
_entity.id
_entity.type
_entity.pdbx_description
1 polymer ?
#
loop_
_entity_poly.entity_id
_entity_poly.type
_entity_poly.pdbx_seq_one_letter_code
_entity_poly.pdbx_strand_id
1 'polypeptide(L)'
;MKDSRIKLRSAGLGYLINRIQTLFVSMLRIWTIPIVLMLSVSSGFTTYYGLSHFITPWIALIITIAIQSIIVICSLEMAGIHWTANRVRYFSVVSSLCIAVTASITFSYFKFYEISEQESLHIDRVQQIRQDIKSYLGSVLAQKSQLLQNHQQALDKASADVSQAYFGTHEQIAPGYKNQIGEGPFWRHYNQIYQEKKQAFQVQEQAFLDLDAKIRQLQTSLGDLDVAQNQETAYYQMLKNYQDIQLIVNQLSSSAGLQLPDAPMLMTYKQFVEEVKPSFAMWQGFSWFAFACAAMVDFFTVLLSYRLEFTAPGPLTVQEEELVFECLRQFSEFRINQNDELEMVIEKSELEKARRYSDWSRMFVVGLLLSRGFLRKVDARTVEFAPSLYPLIAEKMSDKIAALKAKSLPKAPADEP
;
A
#
# COMPACT_ATOMS: atom_id res chain seq x y z
N MET A 1 -12.47 -66.93 34.73
CA MET A 1 -13.12 -66.35 33.52
C MET A 1 -14.12 -65.32 34.00
N LYS A 2 -14.10 -64.09 33.41
CA LYS A 2 -14.95 -62.91 33.70
C LYS A 2 -14.62 -62.21 35.05
N ASP A 3 -14.40 -60.90 35.16
CA ASP A 3 -14.62 -59.75 34.28
C ASP A 3 -13.49 -58.71 34.42
N SER A 4 -12.66 -58.59 33.38
CA SER A 4 -11.75 -57.46 33.16
C SER A 4 -12.35 -56.52 32.11
N ARG A 5 -13.54 -55.99 32.39
CA ARG A 5 -14.18 -54.92 31.59
C ARG A 5 -14.21 -53.61 32.38
N ILE A 6 -13.06 -53.16 32.85
CA ILE A 6 -12.88 -51.72 33.06
C ILE A 6 -12.73 -51.13 31.67
N LYS A 7 -13.87 -50.65 31.14
CA LYS A 7 -13.92 -49.88 29.90
C LYS A 7 -12.92 -48.73 30.02
N LEU A 8 -11.81 -48.84 29.29
CA LEU A 8 -11.08 -47.67 28.79
C LEU A 8 -12.09 -46.83 28.00
N ARG A 9 -12.69 -45.82 28.62
CA ARG A 9 -13.47 -44.81 27.90
C ARG A 9 -12.87 -43.43 28.17
N SER A 10 -12.42 -42.83 27.06
CA SER A 10 -12.33 -41.39 26.76
C SER A 10 -11.43 -40.45 27.55
N ALA A 11 -10.71 -40.85 28.61
CA ALA A 11 -9.83 -39.91 29.33
C ALA A 11 -8.54 -39.49 28.57
N GLY A 12 -8.07 -40.28 27.59
CA GLY A 12 -6.78 -40.04 26.93
C GLY A 12 -6.79 -39.12 25.71
N LEU A 13 -7.87 -39.13 24.92
CA LEU A 13 -7.96 -38.37 23.66
C LEU A 13 -8.25 -36.88 23.90
N GLY A 14 -9.17 -36.57 24.83
CA GLY A 14 -9.43 -35.19 25.25
C GLY A 14 -8.20 -34.54 25.87
N TYR A 15 -7.48 -35.27 26.72
CA TYR A 15 -6.22 -34.81 27.31
C TYR A 15 -5.11 -34.60 26.27
N LEU A 16 -4.96 -35.51 25.29
CA LEU A 16 -4.00 -35.34 24.18
C LEU A 16 -4.34 -34.16 23.29
N ILE A 17 -5.62 -33.97 22.93
CA ILE A 17 -6.08 -32.83 22.13
C ILE A 17 -5.86 -31.52 22.91
N ASN A 18 -6.21 -31.48 24.20
CA ASN A 18 -6.00 -30.32 25.05
C ASN A 18 -4.49 -30.03 25.21
N ARG A 19 -3.63 -31.05 25.32
CA ARG A 19 -2.17 -30.92 25.37
C ARG A 19 -1.58 -30.42 24.06
N ILE A 20 -2.06 -30.91 22.91
CA ILE A 20 -1.64 -30.42 21.58
C ILE A 20 -2.10 -28.98 21.40
N GLN A 21 -3.33 -28.66 21.78
CA GLN A 21 -3.88 -27.30 21.70
C GLN A 21 -3.14 -26.33 22.62
N THR A 22 -2.83 -26.71 23.87
CA THR A 22 -2.03 -25.88 24.78
C THR A 22 -0.58 -25.74 24.32
N LEU A 23 0.06 -26.78 23.77
CA LEU A 23 1.39 -26.67 23.18
C LEU A 23 1.39 -25.79 21.94
N PHE A 24 0.40 -25.94 21.05
CA PHE A 24 0.24 -25.11 19.85
C PHE A 24 0.00 -23.65 20.21
N VAL A 25 -0.86 -23.37 21.20
CA VAL A 25 -1.12 -22.00 21.66
C VAL A 25 0.09 -21.41 22.40
N SER A 26 0.81 -22.21 23.19
CA SER A 26 2.06 -21.80 23.84
C SER A 26 3.18 -21.51 22.83
N MET A 27 3.32 -22.34 21.81
CA MET A 27 4.26 -22.13 20.70
C MET A 27 3.88 -20.89 19.90
N LEU A 28 2.60 -20.71 19.56
CA LEU A 28 2.09 -19.49 18.94
C LEU A 28 2.41 -18.26 19.78
N ARG A 29 2.32 -18.31 21.11
CA ARG A 29 2.69 -17.20 22.00
C ARG A 29 4.16 -16.83 21.89
N ILE A 30 5.05 -17.82 21.93
CA ILE A 30 6.51 -17.60 21.78
C ILE A 30 6.81 -16.93 20.44
N TRP A 31 6.08 -17.31 19.38
CA TRP A 31 6.22 -16.70 18.06
C TRP A 31 5.49 -15.36 17.89
N THR A 32 4.43 -15.10 18.65
CA THR A 32 3.62 -13.88 18.52
C THR A 32 4.42 -12.65 18.95
N ILE A 33 5.27 -12.75 19.98
CA ILE A 33 6.14 -11.65 20.42
C ILE A 33 7.10 -11.18 19.30
N PRO A 34 7.95 -12.04 18.71
CA PRO A 34 8.83 -11.63 17.61
C PRO A 34 8.06 -11.22 16.35
N ILE A 35 6.88 -11.81 16.08
CA ILE A 35 6.03 -11.37 14.97
C ILE A 35 5.51 -9.96 15.20
N VAL A 36 5.00 -9.64 16.39
CA VAL A 36 4.53 -8.28 16.73
C VAL A 36 5.67 -7.28 16.66
N LEU A 37 6.86 -7.62 17.14
CA LEU A 37 8.04 -6.77 17.03
C LEU A 37 8.45 -6.54 15.57
N MET A 38 8.48 -7.59 14.74
CA MET A 38 8.77 -7.44 13.31
C MET A 38 7.72 -6.58 12.61
N LEU A 39 6.43 -6.82 12.86
CA LEU A 39 5.34 -6.03 12.27
C LEU A 39 5.41 -4.57 12.72
N SER A 40 5.74 -4.28 13.98
CA SER A 40 5.90 -2.92 14.48
C SER A 40 7.13 -2.22 13.86
N VAL A 41 8.23 -2.95 13.65
CA VAL A 41 9.40 -2.43 12.93
C VAL A 41 9.06 -2.17 11.45
N SER A 42 8.34 -3.07 10.78
CA SER A 42 7.92 -2.91 9.39
C SER A 42 6.92 -1.76 9.22
N SER A 43 5.92 -1.66 10.10
CA SER A 43 4.97 -0.54 10.12
C SER A 43 5.72 0.77 10.39
N GLY A 44 6.54 0.80 11.45
CA GLY A 44 7.37 1.94 11.80
C GLY A 44 8.28 2.39 10.66
N PHE A 45 8.88 1.46 9.91
CA PHE A 45 9.65 1.79 8.72
C PHE A 45 8.80 2.56 7.69
N THR A 46 7.62 2.06 7.34
CA THR A 46 6.74 2.74 6.37
C THR A 46 6.25 4.11 6.87
N THR A 47 5.90 4.22 8.16
CA THR A 47 5.48 5.49 8.78
C THR A 47 6.62 6.51 8.81
N TYR A 48 7.83 6.07 9.16
CA TYR A 48 9.03 6.92 9.20
C TYR A 48 9.34 7.50 7.83
N TYR A 49 9.30 6.69 6.77
CA TYR A 49 9.57 7.16 5.40
C TYR A 49 8.49 8.11 4.88
N GLY A 50 7.22 7.87 5.22
CA GLY A 50 6.15 8.80 4.88
C GLY A 50 6.27 10.15 5.61
N LEU A 51 6.70 10.12 6.88
CA LEU A 51 6.80 11.32 7.72
C LEU A 51 8.08 12.11 7.46
N SER A 52 9.19 11.44 7.10
CA SER A 52 10.47 12.09 6.77
C SER A 52 10.42 12.95 5.50
N HIS A 53 9.37 12.81 4.69
CA HIS A 53 9.09 13.73 3.58
C HIS A 53 8.63 15.12 4.05
N PHE A 54 8.00 15.22 5.22
CA PHE A 54 7.44 16.47 5.73
C PHE A 54 8.31 17.13 6.81
N ILE A 55 9.06 16.33 7.56
CA ILE A 55 9.83 16.77 8.73
C ILE A 55 11.25 16.21 8.65
N THR A 56 12.20 16.87 9.33
CA THR A 56 13.57 16.38 9.45
C THR A 56 13.62 14.90 9.92
N PRO A 57 14.47 14.06 9.29
CA PRO A 57 14.47 12.61 9.52
C PRO A 57 14.60 12.20 10.99
N TRP A 58 15.42 12.89 11.78
CA TRP A 58 15.60 12.53 13.19
C TRP A 58 14.35 12.77 14.05
N ILE A 59 13.57 13.83 13.78
CA ILE A 59 12.30 14.08 14.46
C ILE A 59 11.28 13.01 14.03
N ALA A 60 11.29 12.67 12.74
CA ALA A 60 10.41 11.65 12.21
C ALA A 60 10.63 10.28 12.87
N LEU A 61 11.89 9.92 13.14
CA LEU A 61 12.24 8.69 13.86
C LEU A 61 11.64 8.68 15.27
N ILE A 62 11.80 9.76 16.03
CA ILE A 62 11.30 9.87 17.41
C ILE A 62 9.78 9.75 17.44
N ILE A 63 9.08 10.47 16.56
CA ILE A 63 7.61 10.43 16.48
C ILE A 63 7.14 9.03 16.10
N THR A 64 7.81 8.37 15.15
CA THR A 64 7.46 7.02 14.72
C THR A 64 7.60 6.02 15.87
N ILE A 65 8.71 6.07 16.63
CA ILE A 65 8.90 5.21 17.81
C ILE A 65 7.78 5.45 18.83
N ALA A 66 7.38 6.70 19.05
CA ALA A 66 6.29 7.04 19.95
C ALA A 66 4.95 6.46 19.47
N ILE A 67 4.59 6.64 18.19
CA ILE A 67 3.35 6.10 17.60
C ILE A 67 3.29 4.58 17.74
N GLN A 68 4.36 3.88 17.34
CA GLN A 68 4.42 2.42 17.41
C GLN A 68 4.36 1.90 18.85
N SER A 69 5.04 2.58 19.78
CA SER A 69 4.98 2.24 21.21
C SER A 69 3.56 2.42 21.76
N ILE A 70 2.86 3.50 21.41
CA ILE A 70 1.47 3.75 21.81
C ILE A 70 0.56 2.67 21.25
N ILE A 71 0.71 2.28 19.98
CA ILE A 71 -0.10 1.21 19.36
C ILE A 71 0.05 -0.09 20.16
N VAL A 72 1.27 -0.52 20.46
CA VAL A 72 1.51 -1.77 21.20
C VAL A 72 1.00 -1.67 22.65
N ILE A 73 1.34 -0.60 23.37
CA ILE A 73 0.95 -0.42 24.77
C ILE A 73 -0.56 -0.31 24.92
N CYS A 74 -1.23 0.51 24.10
CA CYS A 74 -2.68 0.65 24.16
C CYS A 74 -3.41 -0.63 23.70
N SER A 75 -2.84 -1.41 22.77
CA SER A 75 -3.42 -2.69 22.36
C SER A 75 -3.36 -3.73 23.48
N LEU A 76 -2.26 -3.76 24.24
CA LEU A 76 -2.13 -4.56 25.45
C LEU A 76 -3.10 -4.04 26.53
N GLU A 77 -3.02 -2.76 26.89
CA GLU A 77 -3.87 -2.19 27.94
C GLU A 77 -5.38 -2.35 27.67
N MET A 78 -5.80 -2.26 26.39
CA MET A 78 -7.19 -2.52 25.98
C MET A 78 -7.61 -3.98 26.22
N ALA A 79 -6.68 -4.93 26.14
CA ALA A 79 -6.94 -6.33 26.42
C ALA A 79 -7.11 -6.63 27.92
N GLY A 80 -6.45 -5.86 28.79
CA GLY A 80 -6.54 -6.00 30.24
C GLY A 80 -7.69 -5.25 30.92
N ILE A 81 -8.33 -4.29 30.24
CA ILE A 81 -9.40 -3.47 30.82
C ILE A 81 -10.78 -4.02 30.44
N HIS A 82 -11.59 -4.32 31.46
CA HIS A 82 -13.01 -4.62 31.28
C HIS A 82 -13.83 -3.34 31.08
N TRP A 83 -14.57 -3.27 29.96
CA TRP A 83 -15.47 -2.15 29.62
C TRP A 83 -16.47 -1.82 30.74
N THR A 84 -16.97 -2.83 31.44
CA THR A 84 -17.95 -2.69 32.53
C THR A 84 -17.35 -2.09 33.79
N ALA A 85 -16.10 -2.43 34.12
CA ALA A 85 -15.43 -1.99 35.34
C ALA A 85 -14.89 -0.55 35.27
N ASN A 86 -14.42 -0.08 34.10
CA ASN A 86 -13.88 1.26 33.97
C ASN A 86 -14.04 1.87 32.56
N ARG A 87 -15.24 2.40 32.30
CA ARG A 87 -15.61 3.01 31.00
C ARG A 87 -14.73 4.18 30.58
N VAL A 88 -14.35 5.05 31.52
CA VAL A 88 -13.56 6.26 31.23
C VAL A 88 -12.14 5.90 30.82
N ARG A 89 -11.49 4.99 31.56
CA ARG A 89 -10.15 4.51 31.21
C ARG A 89 -10.16 3.76 29.87
N TYR A 90 -11.13 2.87 29.67
CA TYR A 90 -11.26 2.13 28.40
C TYR A 90 -11.43 3.08 27.22
N PHE A 91 -12.32 4.07 27.32
CA PHE A 91 -12.53 5.05 26.23
C PHE A 91 -11.29 5.88 25.92
N SER A 92 -10.53 6.29 26.95
CA SER A 92 -9.27 7.00 26.78
C SER A 92 -8.23 6.16 26.03
N VAL A 93 -8.09 4.87 26.39
CA VAL A 93 -7.16 3.95 25.75
C VAL A 93 -7.55 3.70 24.29
N VAL A 94 -8.84 3.45 24.01
CA VAL A 94 -9.34 3.27 22.64
C VAL A 94 -9.15 4.53 21.80
N SER A 95 -9.45 5.70 22.34
CA SER A 95 -9.27 6.96 21.62
C SER A 95 -7.80 7.20 21.26
N SER A 96 -6.89 6.96 22.21
CA SER A 96 -5.44 7.04 21.97
C SER A 96 -4.99 6.04 20.91
N LEU A 97 -5.50 4.80 20.96
CA LEU A 97 -5.21 3.77 19.96
C LEU A 97 -5.71 4.19 18.56
N CYS A 98 -6.94 4.68 18.46
CA CYS A 98 -7.50 5.17 17.19
C CYS A 98 -6.68 6.31 16.60
N ILE A 99 -6.24 7.27 17.40
CA ILE A 99 -5.40 8.39 16.95
C ILE A 99 -4.05 7.85 16.46
N ALA A 100 -3.40 6.97 17.21
CA ALA A 100 -2.09 6.42 16.85
C ALA A 100 -2.16 5.57 15.57
N VAL A 101 -3.17 4.70 15.44
CA VAL A 101 -3.41 3.90 14.23
C VAL A 101 -3.73 4.80 13.04
N THR A 102 -4.58 5.81 13.21
CA THR A 102 -4.91 6.74 12.10
C THR A 102 -3.68 7.49 11.62
N ALA A 103 -2.84 7.98 12.55
CA ALA A 103 -1.59 8.65 12.21
C ALA A 103 -0.63 7.70 11.48
N SER A 104 -0.43 6.49 12.00
CA SER A 104 0.42 5.46 11.41
C SER A 104 -0.02 5.12 9.97
N ILE A 105 -1.30 4.78 9.78
CA ILE A 105 -1.88 4.48 8.46
C ILE A 105 -1.73 5.67 7.51
N THR A 106 -1.98 6.89 7.96
CA THR A 106 -1.90 8.09 7.12
C THR A 106 -0.49 8.32 6.57
N PHE A 107 0.55 8.20 7.39
CA PHE A 107 1.92 8.40 6.92
C PHE A 107 2.41 7.20 6.10
N SER A 108 2.08 5.98 6.50
CA SER A 108 2.41 4.79 5.71
C SER A 108 1.71 4.78 4.35
N TYR A 109 0.49 5.31 4.26
CA TYR A 109 -0.24 5.49 3.00
C TYR A 109 0.56 6.30 1.98
N PHE A 110 1.22 7.38 2.39
CA PHE A 110 2.02 8.18 1.45
C PHE A 110 3.11 7.37 0.76
N LYS A 111 3.77 6.46 1.49
CA LYS A 111 4.81 5.62 0.90
C LYS A 111 4.24 4.57 -0.05
N PHE A 112 3.12 3.94 0.32
CA PHE A 112 2.46 2.98 -0.57
C PHE A 112 1.85 3.64 -1.80
N TYR A 113 1.34 4.87 -1.65
CA TYR A 113 0.81 5.68 -2.74
C TYR A 113 1.90 6.01 -3.76
N GLU A 114 3.06 6.46 -3.29
CA GLU A 114 4.23 6.74 -4.13
C GLU A 114 4.62 5.51 -4.97
N ILE A 115 4.68 4.33 -4.35
CA ILE A 115 5.00 3.08 -5.05
C ILE A 115 3.90 2.70 -6.05
N SER A 116 2.63 2.86 -5.69
CA SER A 116 1.52 2.48 -6.57
C SER A 116 1.33 3.41 -7.78
N GLU A 117 1.67 4.70 -7.65
CA GLU A 117 1.43 5.72 -8.67
C GLU A 117 2.68 6.09 -9.48
N GLN A 118 3.86 5.55 -9.14
CA GLN A 118 5.09 5.85 -9.87
C GLN A 118 5.00 5.44 -11.35
N GLU A 119 4.41 4.27 -11.63
CA GLU A 119 4.28 3.74 -12.98
C GLU A 119 3.22 4.49 -13.80
N SER A 120 2.05 4.76 -13.22
CA SER A 120 0.98 5.55 -13.86
C SER A 120 1.45 6.96 -14.19
N LEU A 121 2.11 7.66 -13.25
CA LEU A 121 2.62 9.01 -13.49
C LEU A 121 3.71 9.05 -14.56
N HIS A 122 4.56 8.03 -14.62
CA HIS A 122 5.56 7.95 -15.68
C HIS A 122 4.88 7.79 -17.04
N ILE A 123 3.91 6.87 -17.16
CA ILE A 123 3.13 6.65 -18.39
C ILE A 123 2.40 7.94 -18.80
N ASP A 124 1.75 8.63 -17.86
CA ASP A 124 1.03 9.87 -18.12
C ASP A 124 1.97 10.97 -18.65
N ARG A 125 3.16 11.12 -18.06
CA ARG A 125 4.18 12.08 -18.53
C ARG A 125 4.68 11.74 -19.93
N VAL A 126 4.96 10.47 -20.21
CA VAL A 126 5.36 10.01 -21.56
C VAL A 126 4.24 10.31 -22.56
N GLN A 127 2.99 10.03 -22.19
CA GLN A 127 1.83 10.27 -23.05
C GLN A 127 1.61 11.77 -23.31
N GLN A 128 1.81 12.61 -22.30
CA GLN A 128 1.76 14.07 -22.45
C GLN A 128 2.81 14.56 -23.45
N ILE A 129 4.07 14.13 -23.31
CA ILE A 129 5.15 14.47 -24.27
C ILE A 129 4.78 14.00 -25.69
N ARG A 130 4.28 12.76 -25.83
CA ARG A 130 3.84 12.22 -27.12
C ARG A 130 2.72 13.06 -27.73
N GLN A 131 1.76 13.51 -26.93
CA GLN A 131 0.63 14.31 -27.40
C GLN A 131 1.07 15.71 -27.83
N ASP A 132 1.91 16.38 -27.04
CA ASP A 132 2.43 17.71 -27.34
C ASP A 132 3.25 17.70 -28.63
N ILE A 133 4.16 16.74 -28.78
CA ILE A 133 4.96 16.59 -30.00
C ILE A 133 4.08 16.23 -31.20
N LYS A 134 3.12 15.32 -31.04
CA LYS A 134 2.21 14.94 -32.14
C LYS A 134 1.38 16.14 -32.60
N SER A 135 0.89 16.96 -31.69
CA SER A 135 0.15 18.18 -32.01
C SER A 135 1.03 19.16 -32.80
N TYR A 136 2.25 19.41 -32.30
CA TYR A 136 3.22 20.28 -32.99
C TYR A 136 3.58 19.77 -34.39
N LEU A 137 3.92 18.49 -34.53
CA LEU A 137 4.22 17.87 -35.82
C LEU A 137 3.03 17.94 -36.79
N GLY A 138 1.80 17.80 -36.28
CA GLY A 138 0.59 18.00 -37.07
C GLY A 138 0.51 19.39 -37.69
N SER A 139 0.77 20.43 -36.89
CA SER A 139 0.81 21.83 -37.36
C SER A 139 1.93 22.05 -38.39
N VAL A 140 3.13 21.51 -38.15
CA VAL A 140 4.26 21.59 -39.08
C VAL A 140 3.94 20.93 -40.41
N LEU A 141 3.34 19.73 -40.40
CA LEU A 141 2.96 19.02 -41.62
C LEU A 141 1.85 19.72 -42.39
N ALA A 142 0.89 20.33 -41.69
CA ALA A 142 -0.16 21.14 -42.33
C ALA A 142 0.43 22.36 -43.05
N GLN A 143 1.35 23.08 -42.40
CA GLN A 143 2.05 24.22 -43.01
C GLN A 143 2.94 23.80 -44.20
N LYS A 144 3.67 22.68 -44.07
CA LYS A 144 4.43 22.09 -45.19
C LYS A 144 3.52 21.81 -46.39
N SER A 145 2.36 21.17 -46.16
CA SER A 145 1.42 20.86 -47.25
C SER A 145 0.89 22.11 -47.94
N GLN A 146 0.54 23.14 -47.16
CA GLN A 146 0.05 24.41 -47.71
C GLN A 146 1.14 25.10 -48.54
N LEU A 147 2.38 25.09 -48.05
CA LEU A 147 3.51 25.70 -48.73
C LEU A 147 3.83 24.97 -50.05
N LEU A 148 3.89 23.62 -50.04
CA LEU A 148 4.09 22.85 -51.26
C LEU A 148 3.01 23.14 -52.31
N GLN A 149 1.75 23.23 -51.88
CA GLN A 149 0.64 23.55 -52.78
C GLN A 149 0.78 24.95 -53.39
N ASN A 150 1.15 25.96 -52.59
CA ASN A 150 1.35 27.32 -53.08
C ASN A 150 2.50 27.42 -54.09
N HIS A 151 3.62 26.74 -53.82
CA HIS A 151 4.76 26.75 -54.74
C HIS A 151 4.48 25.96 -56.02
N GLN A 152 3.77 24.84 -55.94
CA GLN A 152 3.33 24.09 -57.12
C GLN A 152 2.44 24.95 -58.02
N GLN A 153 1.44 25.63 -57.46
CA GLN A 153 0.58 26.55 -58.22
C GLN A 153 1.37 27.70 -58.87
N ALA A 154 2.36 28.26 -58.16
CA ALA A 154 3.21 29.31 -58.69
C ALA A 154 4.13 28.85 -59.83
N LEU A 155 4.52 27.56 -59.82
CA LEU A 155 5.31 26.90 -60.85
C LEU A 155 4.45 26.56 -62.07
N ASP A 156 3.24 26.04 -61.86
CA ASP A 156 2.27 25.74 -62.92
C ASP A 156 1.87 27.03 -63.66
N LYS A 157 1.63 28.12 -62.92
CA LYS A 157 1.38 29.44 -63.51
C LYS A 157 2.57 29.93 -64.33
N ALA A 158 3.79 29.82 -63.81
CA ALA A 158 4.99 30.20 -64.55
C ALA A 158 5.20 29.35 -65.81
N SER A 159 4.86 28.06 -65.76
CA SER A 159 4.89 27.16 -66.93
C SER A 159 3.88 27.59 -68.00
N ALA A 160 2.66 27.96 -67.58
CA ALA A 160 1.64 28.49 -68.47
C ALA A 160 2.07 29.83 -69.09
N ASP A 161 2.63 30.75 -68.30
CA ASP A 161 3.13 32.04 -68.76
C ASP A 161 4.25 31.88 -69.81
N VAL A 162 5.18 30.93 -69.61
CA VAL A 162 6.22 30.57 -70.59
C VAL A 162 5.63 30.07 -71.90
N SER A 163 4.62 29.21 -71.81
CA SER A 163 3.96 28.63 -72.98
C SER A 163 3.19 29.71 -73.76
N GLN A 164 2.46 30.58 -73.07
CA GLN A 164 1.79 31.73 -73.70
C GLN A 164 2.78 32.73 -74.29
N ALA A 165 3.93 32.93 -73.66
CA ALA A 165 5.01 33.78 -74.18
C ALA A 165 5.67 33.16 -75.43
N TYR A 166 5.76 31.83 -75.50
CA TYR A 166 6.26 31.11 -76.69
C TYR A 166 5.32 31.26 -77.88
N PHE A 167 4.01 31.18 -77.66
CA PHE A 167 3.00 31.33 -78.71
C PHE A 167 2.62 32.79 -79.02
N GLY A 168 3.18 33.76 -78.29
CA GLY A 168 2.89 35.17 -78.50
C GLY A 168 1.48 35.59 -78.05
N THR A 169 0.82 34.80 -77.20
CA THR A 169 -0.55 35.02 -76.71
C THR A 169 -0.62 35.65 -75.32
N HIS A 170 0.53 35.88 -74.67
CA HIS A 170 0.61 36.45 -73.34
C HIS A 170 0.12 37.92 -73.31
N GLU A 171 -0.63 38.30 -72.27
CA GLU A 171 -1.33 39.61 -72.19
C GLU A 171 -0.39 40.82 -72.26
N GLN A 172 0.83 40.67 -71.73
CA GLN A 172 1.84 41.73 -71.63
C GLN A 172 2.67 41.92 -72.92
N ILE A 173 2.43 41.11 -73.96
CA ILE A 173 3.12 41.26 -75.25
C ILE A 173 2.54 42.44 -76.02
N ALA A 174 3.41 43.36 -76.45
CA ALA A 174 3.02 44.54 -77.23
C ALA A 174 2.33 44.13 -78.55
N PRO A 175 1.33 44.89 -79.03
CA PRO A 175 0.49 44.50 -80.17
C PRO A 175 1.26 44.23 -81.47
N GLY A 176 2.44 44.82 -81.65
CA GLY A 176 3.31 44.56 -82.82
C GLY A 176 4.04 43.21 -82.79
N TYR A 177 4.07 42.51 -81.66
CA TYR A 177 4.75 41.23 -81.45
C TYR A 177 3.80 40.08 -81.09
N LYS A 178 2.48 40.31 -81.09
CA LYS A 178 1.48 39.27 -80.80
C LYS A 178 1.42 38.20 -81.89
N ASN A 179 1.14 36.95 -81.49
CA ASN A 179 1.02 35.77 -82.35
C ASN A 179 2.31 35.38 -83.12
N GLN A 180 3.47 35.92 -82.74
CA GLN A 180 4.75 35.47 -83.25
C GLN A 180 5.22 34.27 -82.40
N ILE A 181 5.39 33.12 -83.03
CA ILE A 181 5.80 31.88 -82.37
C ILE A 181 7.33 31.82 -82.31
N GLY A 182 7.90 31.55 -81.13
CA GLY A 182 9.32 31.22 -80.99
C GLY A 182 10.03 31.78 -79.76
N GLU A 183 11.34 31.60 -79.73
CA GLU A 183 12.22 31.94 -78.59
C GLU A 183 12.63 33.42 -78.57
N GLY A 184 11.64 34.31 -78.64
CA GLY A 184 11.85 35.75 -78.58
C GLY A 184 12.29 36.26 -77.19
N PRO A 185 12.59 37.57 -77.06
CA PRO A 185 12.99 38.19 -75.79
C PRO A 185 11.97 37.99 -74.65
N PHE A 186 10.67 38.03 -74.98
CA PHE A 186 9.59 37.76 -74.02
C PHE A 186 9.62 36.32 -73.51
N TRP A 187 9.77 35.33 -74.40
CA TRP A 187 9.89 33.94 -73.99
C TRP A 187 11.12 33.71 -73.11
N ARG A 188 12.28 34.30 -73.45
CA ARG A 188 13.49 34.19 -72.62
C ARG A 188 13.29 34.72 -71.21
N HIS A 189 12.60 35.85 -71.06
CA HIS A 189 12.30 36.43 -69.75
C HIS A 189 11.42 35.50 -68.90
N TYR A 190 10.28 35.04 -69.43
CA TYR A 190 9.42 34.12 -68.68
C TYR A 190 10.06 32.76 -68.44
N ASN A 191 10.85 32.25 -69.39
CA ASN A 191 11.56 31.00 -69.23
C ASN A 191 12.60 31.10 -68.11
N GLN A 192 13.30 32.24 -68.00
CA GLN A 192 14.20 32.50 -66.88
C GLN A 192 13.45 32.48 -65.54
N ILE A 193 12.31 33.16 -65.42
CA ILE A 193 11.47 33.14 -64.22
C ILE A 193 11.02 31.71 -63.87
N TYR A 194 10.63 30.92 -64.87
CA TYR A 194 10.24 29.52 -64.68
C TYR A 194 11.42 28.66 -64.20
N GLN A 195 12.61 28.81 -64.78
CA GLN A 195 13.80 28.08 -64.34
C GLN A 195 14.19 28.46 -62.90
N GLU A 196 14.14 29.75 -62.55
CA GLU A 196 14.41 30.23 -61.18
C GLU A 196 13.41 29.64 -60.18
N LYS A 197 12.10 29.66 -60.49
CA LYS A 197 11.07 29.04 -59.67
C LYS A 197 11.22 27.52 -59.54
N LYS A 198 11.61 26.85 -60.62
CA LYS A 198 11.85 25.40 -60.64
C LYS A 198 13.04 25.03 -59.76
N GLN A 199 14.13 25.79 -59.82
CA GLN A 199 15.28 25.59 -58.94
C GLN A 199 14.92 25.84 -57.47
N ALA A 200 14.21 26.93 -57.17
CA ALA A 200 13.75 27.22 -55.81
C ALA A 200 12.86 26.10 -55.24
N PHE A 201 11.95 25.56 -56.06
CA PHE A 201 11.09 24.43 -55.69
C PHE A 201 11.92 23.17 -55.36
N GLN A 202 12.92 22.84 -56.17
CA GLN A 202 13.80 21.68 -55.93
C GLN A 202 14.61 21.81 -54.62
N VAL A 203 15.13 23.00 -54.32
CA VAL A 203 15.85 23.26 -53.06
C VAL A 203 14.92 23.07 -51.86
N GLN A 204 13.69 23.55 -51.97
CA GLN A 204 12.69 23.44 -50.92
C GLN A 204 12.20 22.00 -50.73
N GLU A 205 12.05 21.24 -51.81
CA GLU A 205 11.75 19.81 -51.77
C GLU A 205 12.84 19.02 -51.04
N GLN A 206 14.13 19.32 -51.29
CA GLN A 206 15.23 18.72 -50.53
C GLN A 206 15.18 19.05 -49.04
N ALA A 207 14.90 20.30 -48.68
CA ALA A 207 14.74 20.70 -47.28
C ALA A 207 13.55 19.97 -46.60
N PHE A 208 12.48 19.70 -47.35
CA PHE A 208 11.36 18.91 -46.85
C PHE A 208 11.65 17.42 -46.68
N LEU A 209 12.54 16.85 -47.49
CA LEU A 209 13.01 15.48 -47.31
C LEU A 209 13.87 15.34 -46.05
N ASP A 210 14.71 16.34 -45.76
CA ASP A 210 15.50 16.39 -44.52
C ASP A 210 14.57 16.52 -43.30
N LEU A 211 13.56 17.38 -43.37
CA LEU A 211 12.52 17.49 -42.35
C LEU A 211 11.82 16.14 -42.11
N ASP A 212 11.44 15.40 -43.16
CA ASP A 212 10.81 14.09 -43.02
C ASP A 212 11.75 13.03 -42.42
N ALA A 213 13.06 13.11 -42.70
CA ALA A 213 14.06 12.26 -42.06
C ALA A 213 14.15 12.55 -40.56
N LYS A 214 14.18 13.83 -40.17
CA LYS A 214 14.21 14.27 -38.77
C LYS A 214 12.93 13.94 -38.01
N ILE A 215 11.76 14.07 -38.64
CA ILE A 215 10.47 13.65 -38.06
C ILE A 215 10.49 12.16 -37.74
N ARG A 216 10.99 11.33 -38.67
CA ARG A 216 11.15 9.88 -38.43
C ARG A 216 12.11 9.59 -37.27
N GLN A 217 13.24 10.28 -37.20
CA GLN A 217 14.18 10.16 -36.08
C GLN A 217 13.54 10.53 -34.74
N LEU A 218 12.73 11.60 -34.70
CA LEU A 218 12.01 11.99 -33.49
C LEU A 218 10.99 10.92 -33.06
N GLN A 219 10.22 10.38 -34.01
CA GLN A 219 9.27 9.30 -33.75
C GLN A 219 9.95 8.05 -33.18
N THR A 220 11.11 7.66 -33.70
CA THR A 220 11.90 6.56 -33.14
C THR A 220 12.35 6.87 -31.72
N SER A 221 12.93 8.06 -31.48
CA SER A 221 13.37 8.44 -30.12
C SER A 221 12.23 8.56 -29.11
N LEU A 222 11.00 8.82 -29.55
CA LEU A 222 9.80 8.79 -28.70
C LEU A 222 9.32 7.39 -28.35
N GLY A 223 9.55 6.42 -29.24
CA GLY A 223 9.36 5.00 -28.93
C GLY A 223 10.39 4.51 -27.92
N ASP A 224 11.65 4.91 -28.11
CA ASP A 224 12.76 4.52 -27.25
C ASP A 224 12.63 5.07 -25.83
N LEU A 225 11.94 6.19 -25.64
CA LEU A 225 11.76 6.83 -24.32
C LEU A 225 11.02 5.94 -23.30
N ASP A 226 10.22 4.99 -23.78
CA ASP A 226 9.43 4.03 -22.97
C ASP A 226 10.23 2.74 -22.68
N VAL A 227 11.15 2.38 -23.58
CA VAL A 227 11.83 1.06 -23.58
C VAL A 227 13.30 1.15 -23.14
N ALA A 228 13.91 2.34 -23.21
CA ALA A 228 15.33 2.51 -22.97
C ALA A 228 15.71 2.23 -21.52
N GLN A 229 16.77 1.43 -21.32
CA GLN A 229 17.39 1.20 -20.01
C GLN A 229 17.95 2.48 -19.38
N ASN A 230 18.35 3.46 -20.21
CA ASN A 230 18.85 4.76 -19.76
C ASN A 230 17.88 5.86 -20.20
N GLN A 231 16.92 6.15 -19.33
CA GLN A 231 15.88 7.16 -19.55
C GLN A 231 16.47 8.56 -19.76
N GLU A 232 17.57 8.91 -19.11
CA GLU A 232 18.23 10.21 -19.26
C GLU A 232 18.74 10.43 -20.69
N THR A 233 19.47 9.43 -21.20
CA THR A 233 20.06 9.52 -22.54
C THR A 233 18.97 9.56 -23.60
N ALA A 234 17.95 8.71 -23.46
CA ALA A 234 16.80 8.69 -24.37
C ALA A 234 16.04 10.02 -24.36
N TYR A 235 15.86 10.63 -23.18
CA TYR A 235 15.21 11.93 -23.03
C TYR A 235 15.97 13.04 -23.76
N TYR A 236 17.27 13.17 -23.53
CA TYR A 236 18.07 14.21 -24.18
C TYR A 236 18.21 13.99 -25.69
N GLN A 237 18.23 12.73 -26.14
CA GLN A 237 18.24 12.41 -27.56
C GLN A 237 16.92 12.81 -28.24
N MET A 238 15.78 12.53 -27.61
CA MET A 238 14.46 13.00 -28.04
C MET A 238 14.38 14.53 -28.06
N LEU A 239 14.86 15.20 -27.01
CA LEU A 239 14.88 16.66 -26.93
C LEU A 239 15.74 17.29 -28.03
N LYS A 240 16.91 16.70 -28.32
CA LYS A 240 17.78 17.13 -29.41
C LYS A 240 17.09 16.98 -30.77
N ASN A 241 16.47 15.83 -31.03
CA ASN A 241 15.73 15.61 -32.28
C ASN A 241 14.58 16.60 -32.45
N TYR A 242 13.90 16.94 -31.34
CA TYR A 242 12.85 17.97 -31.34
C TYR A 242 13.39 19.37 -31.65
N GLN A 243 14.53 19.76 -31.05
CA GLN A 243 15.20 21.04 -31.32
C GLN A 243 15.72 21.14 -32.77
N ASP A 244 16.25 20.05 -33.33
CA ASP A 244 16.67 19.99 -34.73
C ASP A 244 15.49 20.28 -35.68
N ILE A 245 14.31 19.71 -35.39
CA ILE A 245 13.09 19.99 -36.17
C ILE A 245 12.67 21.45 -36.02
N GLN A 246 12.67 22.00 -34.81
CA GLN A 246 12.37 23.42 -34.60
C GLN A 246 13.30 24.33 -35.42
N LEU A 247 14.60 24.01 -35.47
CA LEU A 247 15.58 24.80 -36.22
C LEU A 247 15.29 24.75 -37.74
N ILE A 248 14.98 23.58 -38.29
CA ILE A 248 14.63 23.43 -39.71
C ILE A 248 13.31 24.15 -40.02
N VAL A 249 12.30 24.00 -39.17
CA VAL A 249 11.01 24.69 -39.32
C VAL A 249 11.19 26.21 -39.24
N ASN A 250 12.06 26.71 -38.38
CA ASN A 250 12.38 28.13 -38.30
C ASN A 250 13.02 28.65 -39.59
N GLN A 251 13.96 27.89 -40.16
CA GLN A 251 14.61 28.24 -41.43
C GLN A 251 13.60 28.23 -42.60
N LEU A 252 12.76 27.19 -42.68
CA LEU A 252 11.71 27.08 -43.70
C LEU A 252 10.65 28.19 -43.57
N SER A 253 10.22 28.52 -42.35
CA SER A 253 9.21 29.55 -42.11
C SER A 253 9.76 30.95 -42.42
N SER A 254 11.01 31.22 -42.05
CA SER A 254 11.67 32.50 -42.33
C SER A 254 11.89 32.75 -43.83
N SER A 255 12.23 31.71 -44.60
CA SER A 255 12.41 31.83 -46.05
C SER A 255 11.10 32.02 -46.82
N ALA A 256 9.98 31.54 -46.27
CA ALA A 256 8.66 31.61 -46.90
C ALA A 256 7.76 32.74 -46.38
N GLY A 257 8.20 33.49 -45.34
CA GLY A 257 7.40 34.54 -44.72
C GLY A 257 6.14 34.05 -43.99
N LEU A 258 6.14 32.78 -43.56
CA LEU A 258 5.02 32.18 -42.83
C LEU A 258 5.14 32.38 -41.33
N GLN A 259 3.99 32.40 -40.64
CA GLN A 259 3.94 32.38 -39.19
C GLN A 259 4.45 31.03 -38.66
N LEU A 260 5.39 31.11 -37.72
CA LEU A 260 5.97 29.95 -37.05
C LEU A 260 4.89 29.19 -36.28
N PRO A 261 4.86 27.84 -36.36
CA PRO A 261 3.97 27.06 -35.53
C PRO A 261 4.44 27.16 -34.07
N ASP A 262 3.50 27.38 -33.15
CA ASP A 262 3.79 27.49 -31.72
C ASP A 262 4.34 26.17 -31.19
N ALA A 263 5.61 26.19 -30.78
CA ALA A 263 6.27 25.03 -30.22
C ALA A 263 5.92 24.87 -28.73
N PRO A 264 5.38 23.72 -28.29
CA PRO A 264 5.11 23.48 -26.88
C PRO A 264 6.42 23.45 -26.09
N MET A 265 6.37 24.02 -24.88
CA MET A 265 7.44 23.86 -23.89
C MET A 265 7.35 22.46 -23.32
N LEU A 266 8.25 21.58 -23.75
CA LEU A 266 8.37 20.26 -23.16
C LEU A 266 8.82 20.38 -21.70
N MET A 267 8.40 19.43 -20.87
CA MET A 267 8.85 19.33 -19.49
C MET A 267 10.39 19.22 -19.41
N THR A 268 10.97 19.48 -18.25
CA THR A 268 12.41 19.26 -18.04
C THR A 268 12.67 17.80 -17.67
N TYR A 269 13.88 17.27 -17.90
CA TYR A 269 14.24 15.93 -17.44
C TYR A 269 14.01 15.77 -15.93
N LYS A 270 14.27 16.82 -15.15
CA LYS A 270 14.03 16.84 -13.70
C LYS A 270 12.55 16.65 -13.37
N GLN A 271 11.63 17.27 -14.11
CA GLN A 271 10.18 17.09 -13.94
C GLN A 271 9.72 15.73 -14.46
N PHE A 272 10.36 15.23 -15.52
CA PHE A 272 10.06 13.92 -16.11
C PHE A 272 10.35 12.78 -15.13
N VAL A 273 11.47 12.85 -14.40
CA VAL A 273 11.90 11.85 -13.39
C VAL A 273 11.46 12.22 -11.97
N GLU A 274 10.77 13.33 -11.78
CA GLU A 274 10.39 13.78 -10.43
C GLU A 274 9.54 12.73 -9.73
N GLU A 275 10.03 12.22 -8.60
CA GLU A 275 9.27 11.32 -7.74
C GLU A 275 8.00 12.01 -7.24
N VAL A 276 6.99 11.21 -6.90
CA VAL A 276 5.70 11.75 -6.45
C VAL A 276 5.90 12.48 -5.14
N LYS A 277 5.90 13.83 -5.16
CA LYS A 277 5.99 14.62 -3.92
C LYS A 277 4.73 14.42 -3.10
N PRO A 278 4.80 13.80 -1.90
CA PRO A 278 3.63 13.61 -1.06
C PRO A 278 3.05 14.97 -0.69
N SER A 279 1.77 15.15 -1.00
CA SER A 279 1.02 16.36 -0.66
C SER A 279 -0.35 15.97 -0.17
N PHE A 280 -0.96 16.83 0.65
CA PHE A 280 -2.33 16.62 1.12
C PHE A 280 -3.36 16.58 -0.02
N ALA A 281 -3.01 17.03 -1.23
CA ALA A 281 -3.83 16.89 -2.43
C ALA A 281 -3.98 15.43 -2.90
N MET A 282 -3.11 14.51 -2.47
CA MET A 282 -3.19 13.08 -2.82
C MET A 282 -4.46 12.39 -2.29
N TRP A 283 -5.11 12.95 -1.28
CA TRP A 283 -6.42 12.48 -0.82
C TRP A 283 -7.52 12.65 -1.88
N GLN A 284 -7.30 13.48 -2.91
CA GLN A 284 -8.22 13.62 -4.04
C GLN A 284 -8.10 12.46 -5.05
N GLY A 285 -6.94 11.79 -5.09
CA GLY A 285 -6.67 10.60 -5.92
C GLY A 285 -6.56 9.34 -5.06
N PHE A 286 -7.53 9.09 -4.18
CA PHE A 286 -7.42 8.04 -3.15
C PHE A 286 -7.23 6.63 -3.72
N SER A 287 -6.11 5.98 -3.37
CA SER A 287 -5.81 4.59 -3.74
C SER A 287 -6.25 3.62 -2.64
N TRP A 288 -7.35 2.89 -2.89
CA TRP A 288 -7.85 1.87 -1.97
C TRP A 288 -6.83 0.78 -1.67
N PHE A 289 -5.99 0.43 -2.65
CA PHE A 289 -4.96 -0.58 -2.50
C PHE A 289 -3.87 -0.12 -1.52
N ALA A 290 -3.33 1.10 -1.72
CA ALA A 290 -2.32 1.66 -0.81
C ALA A 290 -2.84 1.80 0.62
N PHE A 291 -4.11 2.20 0.77
CA PHE A 291 -4.77 2.28 2.09
C PHE A 291 -4.93 0.90 2.74
N ALA A 292 -5.39 -0.11 1.99
CA ALA A 292 -5.55 -1.47 2.51
C ALA A 292 -4.21 -2.05 2.97
N CYS A 293 -3.13 -1.86 2.21
CA CYS A 293 -1.79 -2.30 2.58
C CYS A 293 -1.29 -1.59 3.85
N ALA A 294 -1.45 -0.26 3.95
CA ALA A 294 -1.08 0.50 5.13
C ALA A 294 -1.87 0.06 6.37
N ALA A 295 -3.19 -0.13 6.23
CA ALA A 295 -4.07 -0.53 7.33
C ALA A 295 -3.83 -1.98 7.80
N MET A 296 -3.47 -2.89 6.89
CA MET A 296 -3.32 -4.30 7.20
C MET A 296 -2.22 -4.58 8.23
N VAL A 297 -1.07 -3.92 8.10
CA VAL A 297 0.07 -4.13 9.01
C VAL A 297 -0.27 -3.66 10.43
N ASP A 298 -0.88 -2.48 10.56
CA ASP A 298 -1.31 -1.93 11.85
C ASP A 298 -2.44 -2.76 12.46
N PHE A 299 -3.40 -3.20 11.65
CA PHE A 299 -4.48 -4.08 12.08
C PHE A 299 -3.94 -5.40 12.65
N PHE A 300 -3.01 -6.07 11.97
CA PHE A 300 -2.40 -7.30 12.49
C PHE A 300 -1.57 -7.04 13.75
N THR A 301 -0.89 -5.90 13.84
CA THR A 301 -0.13 -5.52 15.04
C THR A 301 -1.05 -5.35 16.24
N VAL A 302 -2.18 -4.64 16.07
CA VAL A 302 -3.20 -4.48 17.12
C VAL A 302 -3.83 -5.81 17.50
N LEU A 303 -4.25 -6.61 16.51
CA LEU A 303 -4.93 -7.89 16.74
C LEU A 303 -4.03 -8.89 17.49
N LEU A 304 -2.77 -9.02 17.06
CA LEU A 304 -1.82 -9.93 17.70
C LEU A 304 -1.40 -9.44 19.09
N SER A 305 -1.21 -8.12 19.26
CA SER A 305 -0.91 -7.52 20.57
C SER A 305 -2.07 -7.71 21.55
N TYR A 306 -3.30 -7.47 21.10
CA TYR A 306 -4.50 -7.75 21.88
C TYR A 306 -4.62 -9.23 22.25
N ARG A 307 -4.30 -10.13 21.32
CA ARG A 307 -4.32 -11.59 21.56
C ARG A 307 -3.27 -12.05 22.58
N LEU A 308 -2.11 -11.41 22.65
CA LEU A 308 -1.05 -11.75 23.63
C LEU A 308 -1.56 -11.70 25.07
N GLU A 309 -2.51 -10.82 25.36
CA GLU A 309 -3.09 -10.62 26.68
C GLU A 309 -4.42 -11.38 26.85
N PHE A 310 -5.17 -11.61 25.76
CA PHE A 310 -6.50 -12.21 25.86
C PHE A 310 -6.57 -13.71 26.12
N THR A 311 -5.56 -14.57 25.88
CA THR A 311 -5.46 -15.96 26.47
C THR A 311 -4.41 -16.88 25.82
N ALA A 312 -3.62 -17.59 26.64
CA ALA A 312 -3.98 -18.92 27.13
C ALA A 312 -3.13 -19.26 28.36
N PRO A 313 -3.74 -19.83 29.41
CA PRO A 313 -2.99 -20.18 30.59
C PRO A 313 -2.00 -21.30 30.31
N GLY A 314 -0.84 -21.26 30.97
CA GLY A 314 0.16 -22.32 30.83
C GLY A 314 -0.42 -23.66 31.26
N PRO A 315 -0.08 -24.79 30.60
CA PRO A 315 -0.59 -26.10 31.00
C PRO A 315 -0.22 -26.38 32.46
N LEU A 316 -1.21 -26.74 33.28
CA LEU A 316 -0.96 -27.28 34.61
C LEU A 316 -0.55 -28.74 34.44
N THR A 317 0.47 -29.16 35.18
CA THR A 317 0.76 -30.59 35.30
C THR A 317 -0.34 -31.27 36.12
N VAL A 318 -0.55 -32.59 35.96
CA VAL A 318 -1.58 -33.34 36.70
C VAL A 318 -1.43 -33.18 38.23
N GLN A 319 -0.19 -33.07 38.72
CA GLN A 319 0.12 -32.83 40.13
C GLN A 319 -0.24 -31.40 40.57
N GLU A 320 0.03 -30.40 39.72
CA GLU A 320 -0.37 -29.01 39.97
C GLU A 320 -1.89 -28.85 39.94
N GLU A 321 -2.60 -29.53 39.02
CA GLU A 321 -4.08 -29.52 38.97
C GLU A 321 -4.70 -30.09 40.25
N GLU A 322 -4.16 -31.20 40.76
CA GLU A 322 -4.65 -31.84 41.98
C GLU A 322 -4.41 -30.94 43.20
N LEU A 323 -3.21 -30.37 43.32
CA LEU A 323 -2.88 -29.42 44.39
C LEU A 323 -3.74 -28.15 44.33
N VAL A 324 -3.93 -27.59 43.14
CA VAL A 324 -4.81 -26.44 42.91
C VAL A 324 -6.25 -26.78 43.32
N PHE A 325 -6.77 -27.93 42.92
CA PHE A 325 -8.14 -28.33 43.26
C PHE A 325 -8.33 -28.51 44.77
N GLU A 326 -7.38 -29.15 45.45
CA GLU A 326 -7.43 -29.34 46.90
C GLU A 326 -7.35 -28.02 47.67
N CYS A 327 -6.54 -27.06 47.20
CA CYS A 327 -6.43 -25.74 47.79
C CYS A 327 -7.60 -24.82 47.44
N LEU A 328 -8.15 -24.88 46.22
CA LEU A 328 -9.36 -24.15 45.84
C LEU A 328 -10.57 -24.59 46.69
N ARG A 329 -10.63 -25.87 47.06
CA ARG A 329 -11.66 -26.39 47.99
C ARG A 329 -11.57 -25.78 49.40
N GLN A 330 -10.43 -25.22 49.80
CA GLN A 330 -10.26 -24.59 51.10
C GLN A 330 -10.84 -23.16 51.15
N PHE A 331 -11.24 -22.60 50.00
CA PHE A 331 -11.98 -21.35 49.94
C PHE A 331 -13.46 -21.63 50.22
N SER A 332 -14.06 -20.82 51.10
CA SER A 332 -15.45 -20.96 51.54
C SER A 332 -16.36 -19.85 51.01
N GLU A 333 -15.78 -18.74 50.54
CA GLU A 333 -16.53 -17.58 50.05
C GLU A 333 -16.33 -17.42 48.54
N PHE A 334 -17.33 -17.88 47.79
CA PHE A 334 -17.43 -17.66 46.35
C PHE A 334 -18.63 -16.74 46.08
N ARG A 335 -18.43 -15.74 45.22
CA ARG A 335 -19.48 -14.81 44.79
C ARG A 335 -19.49 -14.76 43.26
N ILE A 336 -20.63 -14.49 42.66
CA ILE A 336 -20.70 -14.19 41.23
C ILE A 336 -20.60 -12.67 41.11
N ASN A 337 -19.58 -12.18 40.43
CA ASN A 337 -19.36 -10.76 40.18
C ASN A 337 -20.33 -10.24 39.11
N GLN A 338 -20.39 -8.91 38.92
CA GLN A 338 -21.19 -8.22 37.89
C GLN A 338 -20.84 -8.64 36.45
N ASN A 339 -19.74 -9.38 36.26
CA ASN A 339 -19.29 -9.93 34.98
C ASN A 339 -19.72 -11.39 34.76
N ASP A 340 -20.61 -11.95 35.60
CA ASP A 340 -21.01 -13.36 35.62
C ASP A 340 -19.83 -14.35 35.84
N GLU A 341 -18.70 -13.85 36.32
CA GLU A 341 -17.53 -14.63 36.70
C GLU A 341 -17.48 -14.88 38.21
N LEU A 342 -16.97 -16.05 38.60
CA LEU A 342 -16.84 -16.51 39.97
C LEU A 342 -15.63 -15.82 40.62
N GLU A 343 -15.91 -15.03 41.64
CA GLU A 343 -14.96 -14.23 42.39
C GLU A 343 -14.67 -14.89 43.75
N MET A 344 -13.39 -14.88 44.12
CA MET A 344 -12.86 -15.33 45.41
C MET A 344 -12.25 -14.17 46.18
N VAL A 345 -12.50 -14.16 47.49
CA VAL A 345 -11.85 -13.23 48.42
C VAL A 345 -10.53 -13.84 48.93
N ILE A 346 -9.43 -13.11 48.80
CA ILE A 346 -8.08 -13.55 49.20
C ILE A 346 -7.79 -13.20 50.67
N GLU A 347 -8.33 -12.09 51.18
CA GLU A 347 -8.08 -11.66 52.56
C GLU A 347 -8.80 -12.51 53.61
N LYS A 348 -8.16 -12.66 54.78
CA LYS A 348 -8.76 -13.33 55.95
C LYS A 348 -10.07 -12.68 56.34
N SER A 349 -11.09 -13.50 56.58
CA SER A 349 -12.26 -13.06 57.33
C SER A 349 -11.86 -12.68 58.77
N GLU A 350 -12.62 -11.79 59.41
CA GLU A 350 -12.35 -11.39 60.80
C GLU A 350 -12.36 -12.59 61.77
N LEU A 351 -13.15 -13.63 61.45
CA LEU A 351 -13.18 -14.90 62.19
C LEU A 351 -11.90 -15.74 62.01
N GLU A 352 -11.30 -15.74 60.81
CA GLU A 352 -10.05 -16.44 60.53
C GLU A 352 -8.83 -15.72 61.12
N LYS A 353 -8.86 -14.38 61.13
CA LYS A 353 -7.86 -13.56 61.85
C LYS A 353 -7.86 -13.90 63.34
N ALA A 354 -9.05 -14.01 63.95
CA ALA A 354 -9.20 -14.36 65.35
C ALA A 354 -8.70 -15.79 65.70
N ARG A 355 -8.78 -16.73 64.75
CA ARG A 355 -8.39 -18.15 64.95
C ARG A 355 -6.96 -18.50 64.54
N ARG A 356 -6.16 -17.55 64.01
CA ARG A 356 -4.77 -17.77 63.55
C ARG A 356 -4.60 -18.93 62.55
N TYR A 357 -5.53 -19.11 61.62
CA TYR A 357 -5.32 -20.07 60.52
C TYR A 357 -4.14 -19.65 59.62
N SER A 358 -3.45 -20.66 59.07
CA SER A 358 -2.35 -20.47 58.12
C SER A 358 -2.90 -20.31 56.70
N ASP A 359 -2.58 -19.19 56.04
CA ASP A 359 -3.04 -18.86 54.69
C ASP A 359 -2.06 -19.28 53.59
N TRP A 360 -0.98 -19.97 53.96
CA TRP A 360 0.11 -20.25 53.04
C TRP A 360 -0.37 -21.02 51.80
N SER A 361 -1.25 -22.00 51.96
CA SER A 361 -1.86 -22.75 50.84
C SER A 361 -2.74 -21.88 49.95
N ARG A 362 -3.56 -21.01 50.53
CA ARG A 362 -4.45 -20.09 49.80
C ARG A 362 -3.65 -19.07 48.98
N MET A 363 -2.68 -18.42 49.61
CA MET A 363 -1.81 -17.44 48.96
C MET A 363 -0.94 -18.08 47.89
N PHE A 364 -0.45 -19.29 48.11
CA PHE A 364 0.33 -20.03 47.13
C PHE A 364 -0.49 -20.39 45.89
N VAL A 365 -1.73 -20.89 46.06
CA VAL A 365 -2.58 -21.26 44.91
C VAL A 365 -3.12 -20.06 44.16
N VAL A 366 -3.47 -18.99 44.86
CA VAL A 366 -3.81 -17.71 44.21
C VAL A 366 -2.60 -17.19 43.41
N GLY A 367 -1.40 -17.20 44.01
CA GLY A 367 -0.17 -16.81 43.32
C GLY A 367 0.15 -17.68 42.10
N LEU A 368 0.02 -19.01 42.24
CA LEU A 368 0.25 -19.97 41.16
C LEU A 368 -0.73 -19.77 40.01
N LEU A 369 -2.03 -19.66 40.30
CA LEU A 369 -3.06 -19.50 39.28
C LEU A 369 -3.03 -18.12 38.63
N LEU A 370 -2.71 -17.06 39.37
CA LEU A 370 -2.44 -15.73 38.80
C LEU A 370 -1.22 -15.77 37.87
N SER A 371 -0.11 -16.40 38.29
CA SER A 371 1.11 -16.51 37.49
C SER A 371 0.90 -17.29 36.18
N ARG A 372 -0.07 -18.22 36.18
CA ARG A 372 -0.41 -19.06 35.03
C ARG A 372 -1.60 -18.52 34.22
N GLY A 373 -2.24 -17.41 34.64
CA GLY A 373 -3.36 -16.78 33.92
C GLY A 373 -4.71 -17.49 34.06
N PHE A 374 -4.89 -18.32 35.10
CA PHE A 374 -6.16 -18.98 35.43
C PHE A 374 -7.03 -18.15 36.39
N LEU A 375 -6.44 -17.16 37.05
CA LEU A 375 -7.15 -16.14 37.81
C LEU A 375 -6.81 -14.77 37.24
N ARG A 376 -7.74 -13.82 37.34
CA ARG A 376 -7.52 -12.40 37.07
C ARG A 376 -7.69 -11.61 38.34
N LYS A 377 -6.91 -10.55 38.48
CA LYS A 377 -6.95 -9.68 39.67
C LYS A 377 -8.00 -8.58 39.44
N VAL A 378 -9.03 -8.56 40.27
CA VAL A 378 -10.07 -7.53 40.24
C VAL A 378 -9.64 -6.36 41.13
N ASP A 379 -9.28 -6.66 42.38
CA ASP A 379 -8.83 -5.69 43.37
C ASP A 379 -7.63 -6.20 44.17
N ALA A 380 -7.11 -5.40 45.10
CA ALA A 380 -6.07 -5.84 46.04
C ALA A 380 -6.50 -7.05 46.90
N ARG A 381 -7.81 -7.29 47.03
CA ARG A 381 -8.41 -8.25 47.96
C ARG A 381 -9.15 -9.41 47.29
N THR A 382 -9.44 -9.31 46.00
CA THR A 382 -10.28 -10.28 45.29
C THR A 382 -9.72 -10.65 43.92
N VAL A 383 -10.01 -11.88 43.51
CA VAL A 383 -9.62 -12.47 42.23
C VAL A 383 -10.80 -13.16 41.59
N GLU A 384 -10.92 -13.06 40.27
CA GLU A 384 -11.96 -13.71 39.48
C GLU A 384 -11.40 -14.89 38.66
N PHE A 385 -12.26 -15.85 38.37
CA PHE A 385 -11.92 -17.03 37.57
C PHE A 385 -11.79 -16.65 36.11
N ALA A 386 -10.63 -16.95 35.51
CA ALA A 386 -10.52 -16.89 34.07
C ALA A 386 -11.47 -17.93 33.43
N PRO A 387 -12.07 -17.64 32.26
CA PRO A 387 -12.96 -18.56 31.55
C PRO A 387 -12.37 -19.96 31.30
N SER A 388 -11.04 -20.06 31.23
CA SER A 388 -10.26 -21.28 31.05
C SER A 388 -10.19 -22.20 32.27
N LEU A 389 -10.49 -21.69 33.48
CA LEU A 389 -10.45 -22.47 34.73
C LEU A 389 -11.72 -23.31 34.92
N TYR A 390 -12.87 -22.87 34.38
CA TYR A 390 -14.15 -23.59 34.52
C TYR A 390 -14.15 -25.00 33.92
N PRO A 391 -13.67 -25.22 32.67
CA PRO A 391 -13.66 -26.56 32.09
C PRO A 391 -12.77 -27.54 32.88
N LEU A 392 -11.62 -27.07 33.38
CA LEU A 392 -10.69 -27.89 34.16
C LEU A 392 -11.32 -28.35 35.49
N ILE A 393 -11.99 -27.43 36.19
CA ILE A 393 -12.69 -27.76 37.43
C ILE A 393 -13.90 -28.66 37.15
N ALA A 394 -14.65 -28.40 36.08
CA ALA A 394 -15.82 -29.19 35.69
C ALA A 394 -15.44 -30.65 35.37
N GLU A 395 -14.34 -30.88 34.66
CA GLU A 395 -13.84 -32.23 34.35
C GLU A 395 -13.49 -33.01 35.63
N LYS A 396 -12.73 -32.40 36.55
CA LYS A 396 -12.38 -33.04 37.84
C LYS A 396 -13.59 -33.27 38.75
N MET A 397 -14.53 -32.33 38.79
CA MET A 397 -15.78 -32.51 39.54
C MET A 397 -16.61 -33.65 38.96
N SER A 398 -16.69 -33.75 37.62
CA SER A 398 -17.38 -34.84 36.93
C SER A 398 -16.75 -36.20 37.27
N ASP A 399 -15.42 -36.32 37.27
CA ASP A 399 -14.70 -37.55 37.63
C ASP A 399 -14.95 -37.95 39.09
N LYS A 400 -14.94 -37.00 40.02
CA LYS A 400 -15.25 -37.28 41.44
C LYS A 400 -16.72 -37.67 41.63
N ILE A 401 -17.66 -37.04 40.95
CA ILE A 401 -19.08 -37.41 40.99
C ILE A 401 -19.27 -38.83 40.43
N ALA A 402 -18.58 -39.18 39.34
CA ALA A 402 -18.61 -40.54 38.79
C ALA A 402 -18.01 -41.57 39.76
N ALA A 403 -16.89 -41.25 40.41
CA ALA A 403 -16.27 -42.12 41.41
C ALA A 403 -17.14 -42.30 42.68
N LEU A 404 -17.83 -41.24 43.12
CA LEU A 404 -18.79 -41.31 44.23
C LEU A 404 -20.00 -42.16 43.86
N LYS A 405 -20.55 -42.01 42.65
CA LYS A 405 -21.64 -42.86 42.14
C LYS A 405 -21.23 -44.32 42.05
N ALA A 406 -20.00 -44.61 41.62
CA ALA A 406 -19.44 -45.96 41.58
C ALA A 406 -19.28 -46.59 42.98
N LYS A 407 -18.91 -45.79 44.00
CA LYS A 407 -18.82 -46.24 45.39
C LYS A 407 -20.18 -46.41 46.08
N SER A 408 -21.20 -45.70 45.62
CA SER A 408 -22.57 -45.80 46.16
C SER A 408 -23.40 -46.95 45.58
N LEU A 409 -22.87 -47.70 44.60
CA LEU A 409 -23.52 -48.91 44.09
C LEU A 409 -23.35 -50.04 45.12
N PRO A 410 -24.44 -50.65 45.63
CA PRO A 410 -24.34 -51.70 46.63
C PRO A 410 -23.61 -52.92 46.06
N LYS A 411 -22.62 -53.42 46.80
CA LYS A 411 -21.91 -54.66 46.52
C LYS A 411 -22.93 -55.80 46.55
N ALA A 412 -23.22 -56.42 45.41
CA ALA A 412 -24.11 -57.59 45.37
C ALA A 412 -23.59 -58.67 46.33
N PRO A 413 -24.47 -59.37 47.07
CA PRO A 413 -24.06 -60.37 48.05
C PRO A 413 -23.26 -61.47 47.36
N ALA A 414 -22.14 -61.84 47.98
CA ALA A 414 -21.31 -62.95 47.55
C ALA A 414 -22.10 -64.25 47.73
N ASP A 415 -22.36 -64.96 46.64
CA ASP A 415 -22.79 -66.36 46.69
C ASP A 415 -21.62 -67.18 47.25
N GLU A 416 -21.76 -67.64 48.49
CA GLU A 416 -21.02 -68.79 49.03
C GLU A 416 -21.40 -70.05 48.24
N PRO A 417 -20.40 -70.87 47.92
CA PRO A 417 -20.51 -72.27 48.34
C PRO A 417 -19.43 -72.69 49.33
#